data_AF-A0A8T0WYK1-F1
#
_entry.id   AF-A0A8T0WYK1-F1
#
_cell.length_a   1.000
_cell.length_b   1.000
_cell.length_c   1.000
_cell.angle_alpha   90.00
_cell.angle_beta   90.00
_cell.angle_gamma   90.00
#
_symmetry.space_group_name_H-M   'P 1'
#
loop_
_entity.id
_entity.type
_entity.pdbx_description
1 polymer ?
#
loop_
_entity_poly.entity_id
_entity_poly.type
_entity_poly.pdbx_seq_one_letter_code
_entity_poly.pdbx_strand_id
1 'polypeptide(L)'
;MHCLCHAYVADHVGPRRRAAAFGLLSGVSAAGFVSGTLTARFLATSSTFQVAAAVAMVAALYLRVFLPDSGGVSCSDEACDPLLQASSCTSSTSSSASSSDSDEHLSPRLPPQKGGLPSPSDMFALLTSSLALSGAATITFFYSLGEHGLQTALMYYLKAQFGYSKDEFANLLLIVGAAGMLSQLIVMPILAPILGEEILLIVGLLGGCTHVFLYGIAWSYWVPYFSAAFVILSAFVHPSIRTNVSKNVASNEQGIAQGCISGISSFGSILGPLIFTPLTAWFLSETEPFNFKGFSILCAGFCTLIAFIVSMRIRGAQSSACKKSTVQHEQA
;
A
#
# COMPACT_ATOMS: atom_id res chain seq x y z
N MET A 1 -9.57 -5.83 2.72
CA MET A 1 -9.56 -5.37 4.13
C MET A 1 -8.66 -4.16 4.37
N HIS A 2 -7.43 -4.10 3.84
CA HIS A 2 -6.52 -2.96 4.13
C HIS A 2 -7.00 -1.59 3.59
N CYS A 3 -7.73 -1.52 2.48
CA CYS A 3 -8.08 -0.21 1.87
C CYS A 3 -8.95 0.66 2.78
N LEU A 4 -9.99 0.08 3.40
CA LEU A 4 -10.93 0.81 4.28
C LEU A 4 -10.25 1.30 5.55
N CYS A 5 -9.44 0.44 6.20
CA CYS A 5 -8.69 0.83 7.41
C CYS A 5 -7.72 1.97 7.12
N HIS A 6 -7.05 1.95 5.98
CA HIS A 6 -6.10 3.01 5.62
C HIS A 6 -6.79 4.31 5.23
N ALA A 7 -7.93 4.26 4.54
CA ALA A 7 -8.75 5.44 4.28
C ALA A 7 -9.23 6.07 5.59
N TYR A 8 -9.76 5.25 6.51
CA TYR A 8 -10.21 5.71 7.83
C TYR A 8 -9.10 6.39 8.62
N VAL A 9 -7.88 5.81 8.66
CA VAL A 9 -6.71 6.42 9.31
C VAL A 9 -6.29 7.72 8.62
N ALA A 10 -6.37 7.81 7.28
CA ALA A 10 -6.07 9.05 6.57
C ALA A 10 -7.02 10.17 7.01
N ASP A 11 -8.32 9.88 7.08
CA ASP A 11 -9.36 10.88 7.35
C ASP A 11 -9.33 11.39 8.80
N HIS A 12 -8.93 10.53 9.76
CA HIS A 12 -8.98 10.85 11.19
C HIS A 12 -7.63 11.26 11.81
N VAL A 13 -6.51 11.09 11.10
CA VAL A 13 -5.17 11.42 11.63
C VAL A 13 -4.55 12.62 10.93
N GLY A 14 -4.18 13.62 11.74
CA GLY A 14 -3.55 14.84 11.26
C GLY A 14 -2.21 14.61 10.51
N PRO A 15 -1.83 15.50 9.57
CA PRO A 15 -0.72 15.27 8.63
C PRO A 15 0.63 14.96 9.29
N ARG A 16 0.91 15.51 10.48
CA ARG A 16 2.16 15.31 11.21
C ARG A 16 2.29 13.92 11.85
N ARG A 17 1.16 13.25 12.13
CA ARG A 17 1.12 11.92 12.79
C ARG A 17 0.71 10.79 11.85
N ARG A 18 0.29 11.12 10.63
CA ARG A 18 -0.28 10.17 9.66
C ARG A 18 0.69 9.06 9.27
N ALA A 19 1.97 9.40 9.05
CA ALA A 19 3.03 8.43 8.79
C ALA A 19 3.20 7.43 9.96
N ALA A 20 3.18 7.91 11.21
CA ALA A 20 3.29 7.06 12.39
C ALA A 20 2.05 6.17 12.58
N ALA A 21 0.85 6.67 12.28
CA ALA A 21 -0.39 5.89 12.36
C ALA A 21 -0.46 4.79 11.30
N PHE A 22 -0.10 5.08 10.05
CA PHE A 22 0.06 4.05 9.02
C PHE A 22 1.15 3.05 9.36
N GLY A 23 2.22 3.52 10.01
CA GLY A 23 3.28 2.67 10.52
C GLY A 23 2.76 1.70 11.57
N LEU A 24 2.04 2.19 12.58
CA LEU A 24 1.44 1.34 13.62
C LEU A 24 0.50 0.28 13.04
N LEU A 25 -0.39 0.66 12.12
CA LEU A 25 -1.30 -0.29 11.45
C LEU A 25 -0.52 -1.38 10.68
N SER A 26 0.55 -0.99 9.99
CA SER A 26 1.45 -1.93 9.30
C SER A 26 2.23 -2.80 10.28
N GLY A 27 2.63 -2.26 11.44
CA GLY A 27 3.36 -2.96 12.50
C GLY A 27 2.52 -4.04 13.18
N VAL A 28 1.23 -3.78 13.43
CA VAL A 28 0.30 -4.81 13.93
C VAL A 28 0.16 -5.96 12.93
N SER A 29 0.06 -5.63 11.63
CA SER A 29 0.01 -6.63 10.56
C SER A 29 1.30 -7.47 10.51
N ALA A 30 2.47 -6.83 10.66
CA ALA A 30 3.76 -7.51 10.71
C ALA A 30 3.92 -8.41 11.95
N ALA A 31 3.44 -7.98 13.12
CA ALA A 31 3.42 -8.81 14.32
C ALA A 31 2.53 -10.05 14.15
N GLY A 32 1.37 -9.89 13.50
CA GLY A 32 0.51 -11.01 13.10
C GLY A 32 1.22 -11.99 12.17
N PHE A 33 1.95 -11.47 11.18
CA PHE A 33 2.77 -12.31 10.29
C PHE A 33 3.85 -13.09 11.04
N VAL A 34 4.65 -12.42 11.90
CA VAL A 34 5.71 -13.06 12.69
C VAL A 34 5.16 -14.14 13.62
N SER A 35 4.11 -13.82 14.37
CA SER A 35 3.48 -14.78 15.28
C SER A 35 2.88 -15.97 14.53
N GLY A 36 2.28 -15.74 13.36
CA GLY A 36 1.79 -16.79 12.47
C GLY A 36 2.90 -17.70 11.95
N THR A 37 4.00 -17.13 11.44
CA THR A 37 5.17 -17.89 10.97
C THR A 37 5.80 -18.72 12.11
N LEU A 38 5.93 -18.14 13.29
CA LEU A 38 6.48 -18.82 14.46
C LEU A 38 5.57 -19.98 14.89
N THR A 39 4.26 -19.75 14.96
CA THR A 39 3.28 -20.77 15.37
C THR A 39 3.23 -21.91 14.36
N ALA A 40 3.27 -21.61 13.05
CA ALA A 40 3.30 -22.60 11.97
C ALA A 40 4.52 -23.52 12.01
N ARG A 41 5.61 -23.14 12.70
CA ARG A 41 6.77 -23.98 12.92
C ARG A 41 6.49 -25.17 13.84
N PHE A 42 5.68 -24.95 14.87
CA PHE A 42 5.36 -25.95 15.89
C PHE A 42 4.10 -26.76 15.56
N LEU A 43 3.39 -26.39 14.49
CA LEU A 43 2.19 -27.07 14.01
C LEU A 43 2.52 -28.16 12.99
N ALA A 44 1.83 -29.30 13.11
CA ALA A 44 1.80 -30.31 12.07
C ALA A 44 1.05 -29.77 10.83
N THR A 45 1.50 -30.13 9.62
CA THR A 45 0.93 -29.67 8.35
C THR A 45 -0.58 -29.93 8.23
N SER A 46 -1.08 -31.01 8.85
CA SER A 46 -2.50 -31.36 8.90
C SER A 46 -3.33 -30.41 9.78
N SER A 47 -2.74 -29.87 10.84
CA SER A 47 -3.44 -29.04 11.83
C SER A 47 -3.30 -27.53 11.57
N THR A 48 -2.32 -27.10 10.76
CA THR A 48 -2.07 -25.68 10.47
C THR A 48 -3.31 -24.94 9.97
N PHE A 49 -4.05 -25.53 9.02
CA PHE A 49 -5.27 -24.92 8.48
C PHE A 49 -6.41 -24.85 9.50
N GLN A 50 -6.56 -25.87 10.36
CA GLN A 50 -7.58 -25.91 11.40
C GLN A 50 -7.33 -24.82 12.45
N VAL A 51 -6.08 -24.67 12.89
CA VAL A 51 -5.70 -23.62 13.85
C VAL A 51 -5.87 -22.24 13.25
N ALA A 52 -5.48 -22.02 11.98
CA ALA A 52 -5.70 -20.75 11.30
C ALA A 52 -7.20 -20.40 11.22
N ALA A 53 -8.06 -21.37 10.91
CA ALA A 53 -9.51 -21.17 10.88
C ALA A 53 -10.07 -20.84 12.27
N ALA A 54 -9.63 -21.55 13.32
CA ALA A 54 -10.06 -21.27 14.69
C ALA A 54 -9.67 -19.84 15.14
N VAL A 55 -8.44 -19.41 14.85
CA VAL A 55 -7.97 -18.05 15.15
C VAL A 55 -8.79 -17.01 14.39
N ALA A 56 -9.09 -17.25 13.11
CA ALA A 56 -9.95 -16.36 12.31
C ALA A 56 -11.37 -16.25 12.89
N MET A 57 -11.96 -17.35 13.35
CA MET A 57 -13.26 -17.36 14.01
C MET A 57 -13.25 -16.57 15.32
N VAL A 58 -12.21 -16.74 16.15
CA VAL A 58 -12.04 -15.97 17.39
C VAL A 58 -11.90 -14.48 17.09
N ALA A 59 -11.13 -14.11 16.05
CA ALA A 59 -11.01 -12.72 15.62
C ALA A 59 -12.35 -12.13 15.16
N ALA A 60 -13.15 -12.89 14.40
CA ALA A 60 -14.48 -12.46 13.97
C ALA A 60 -15.45 -12.27 15.15
N LEU A 61 -15.41 -13.17 16.14
CA LEU A 61 -16.20 -13.04 17.38
C LEU A 61 -15.76 -11.84 18.21
N TYR A 62 -14.45 -11.62 18.33
CA TYR A 62 -13.91 -10.44 19.00
C TYR A 62 -14.40 -9.14 18.34
N LEU A 63 -14.32 -9.05 17.02
CA LEU A 63 -14.83 -7.88 16.28
C LEU A 63 -16.33 -7.69 16.52
N ARG A 64 -17.14 -8.75 16.50
CA ARG A 64 -18.59 -8.66 16.78
C ARG A 64 -18.93 -8.17 18.20
N VAL A 65 -18.11 -8.52 19.19
CA VAL A 65 -18.38 -8.17 20.60
C VAL A 65 -17.85 -6.78 20.94
N PHE A 66 -16.68 -6.41 20.43
CA PHE A 66 -15.94 -5.22 20.88
C PHE A 66 -15.93 -4.05 19.91
N LEU A 67 -16.27 -4.24 18.62
CA LEU A 67 -16.66 -3.09 17.79
C LEU A 67 -18.16 -2.90 18.00
N PRO A 68 -18.60 -1.92 18.82
CA PRO A 68 -20.00 -1.52 18.77
C PRO A 68 -20.32 -1.18 17.33
N ASP A 69 -21.44 -1.67 16.80
CA ASP A 69 -22.01 -1.13 15.58
C ASP A 69 -22.06 0.38 15.78
N SER A 70 -21.22 1.12 15.06
CA SER A 70 -21.19 2.57 15.11
C SER A 70 -22.50 3.08 14.56
N GLY A 71 -23.55 3.07 15.39
CA GLY A 71 -24.87 3.61 15.14
C GLY A 71 -25.64 2.91 14.02
N GLY A 72 -26.82 2.40 14.34
CA GLY A 72 -27.81 2.05 13.32
C GLY A 72 -28.11 3.25 12.41
N VAL A 73 -27.58 3.21 11.19
CA VAL A 73 -28.43 3.46 10.02
C VAL A 73 -29.02 2.10 9.72
N SER A 74 -30.25 1.89 10.16
CA SER A 74 -31.04 0.74 9.77
C SER A 74 -30.99 0.66 8.25
N CYS A 75 -30.36 -0.39 7.71
CA CYS A 75 -30.69 -0.88 6.38
C CYS A 75 -32.13 -1.38 6.46
N SER A 76 -33.08 -0.46 6.39
CA SER A 76 -34.50 -0.69 6.26
C SER A 76 -34.99 0.30 5.22
N ASP A 77 -34.53 0.06 3.98
CA ASP A 77 -35.26 0.25 2.73
C ASP A 77 -34.28 0.07 1.56
N GLU A 78 -33.77 -1.15 1.41
CA GLU A 78 -33.22 -1.61 0.13
C GLU A 78 -34.29 -2.42 -0.63
N ALA A 79 -35.43 -1.77 -0.87
CA ALA A 79 -36.48 -2.27 -1.75
C ALA A 79 -37.35 -1.11 -2.27
N CYS A 80 -36.77 -0.24 -3.11
CA CYS A 80 -37.54 0.42 -4.16
C CYS A 80 -36.59 0.82 -5.29
N ASP A 81 -36.61 0.00 -6.34
CA ASP A 81 -35.98 0.21 -7.64
C ASP A 81 -36.14 1.65 -8.18
N PRO A 82 -35.05 2.37 -8.50
CA PRO A 82 -35.13 3.62 -9.24
C PRO A 82 -35.25 3.44 -10.77
N LEU A 83 -35.56 2.22 -11.27
CA LEU A 83 -35.71 1.93 -12.70
C LEU A 83 -37.15 1.95 -13.23
N LEU A 84 -38.14 2.33 -12.41
CA LEU A 84 -39.55 2.42 -12.84
C LEU A 84 -40.22 3.79 -12.61
N GLN A 85 -39.45 4.86 -12.40
CA GLN A 85 -40.01 6.21 -12.25
C GLN A 85 -39.41 7.23 -13.25
N ALA A 86 -39.04 6.77 -14.44
CA ALA A 86 -38.61 7.63 -15.54
C ALA A 86 -39.69 7.86 -16.61
N SER A 87 -40.94 7.43 -16.37
CA SER A 87 -42.01 7.48 -17.37
C SER A 87 -43.36 7.93 -16.80
N SER A 88 -43.35 9.07 -16.10
CA SER A 88 -44.51 9.95 -15.81
C SER A 88 -43.97 10.99 -14.81
N CYS A 89 -43.70 12.25 -15.15
CA CYS A 89 -44.68 13.21 -15.60
C CYS A 89 -44.00 14.31 -16.41
N THR A 90 -44.44 14.47 -17.65
CA THR A 90 -44.41 15.73 -18.39
C THR A 90 -45.50 16.67 -17.84
N SER A 91 -45.21 17.98 -17.93
CA SER A 91 -46.13 19.13 -17.85
C SER A 91 -46.80 19.43 -16.50
N SER A 92 -46.43 20.56 -15.88
CA SER A 92 -47.27 21.78 -15.90
C SER A 92 -46.66 22.92 -15.08
N THR A 93 -47.06 24.12 -15.49
CA THR A 93 -46.55 25.47 -15.29
C THR A 93 -47.08 26.13 -14.00
N SER A 94 -46.44 27.24 -13.58
CA SER A 94 -46.94 28.35 -12.72
C SER A 94 -47.23 28.01 -11.24
N SER A 95 -47.08 28.84 -10.21
CA SER A 95 -46.68 30.25 -9.99
C SER A 95 -46.66 30.48 -8.45
N SER A 96 -46.09 31.62 -8.02
CA SER A 96 -46.40 32.42 -6.81
C SER A 96 -45.95 31.99 -5.39
N ALA A 97 -44.96 32.76 -4.88
CA ALA A 97 -44.81 33.42 -3.57
C ALA A 97 -45.66 33.01 -2.34
N SER A 98 -45.02 32.75 -1.20
CA SER A 98 -44.84 33.71 -0.06
C SER A 98 -44.52 33.03 1.29
N SER A 99 -43.57 33.64 2.02
CA SER A 99 -43.34 33.72 3.49
C SER A 99 -43.56 32.51 4.42
N SER A 100 -42.55 32.18 5.24
CA SER A 100 -42.50 32.51 6.69
C SER A 100 -41.24 31.94 7.38
N ASP A 101 -40.73 32.72 8.36
CA ASP A 101 -39.63 32.45 9.30
C ASP A 101 -39.74 31.11 10.06
N SER A 102 -38.58 30.51 10.39
CA SER A 102 -38.22 30.07 11.76
C SER A 102 -36.89 29.27 11.82
N ASP A 103 -36.04 29.69 12.75
CA ASP A 103 -35.03 28.94 13.51
C ASP A 103 -33.81 28.33 12.79
N GLU A 104 -32.74 29.13 12.67
CA GLU A 104 -31.41 28.70 12.24
C GLU A 104 -30.64 28.04 13.41
N HIS A 105 -30.88 26.75 13.62
CA HIS A 105 -30.04 25.91 14.50
C HIS A 105 -28.75 25.54 13.75
N LEU A 106 -27.61 26.05 14.25
CA LEU A 106 -26.26 25.90 13.69
C LEU A 106 -25.81 24.42 13.67
N SER A 107 -26.25 23.67 12.66
CA SER A 107 -25.67 22.38 12.28
C SER A 107 -24.61 22.64 11.21
N PRO A 108 -23.36 22.19 11.36
CA PRO A 108 -22.38 22.29 10.28
C PRO A 108 -22.88 21.46 9.10
N ARG A 109 -23.43 22.14 8.09
CA ARG A 109 -23.75 21.53 6.79
C ARG A 109 -22.46 20.95 6.23
N LEU A 110 -22.35 19.62 6.21
CA LEU A 110 -21.42 18.96 5.31
C LEU A 110 -21.71 19.48 3.89
N PRO A 111 -20.67 19.88 3.12
CA PRO A 111 -20.88 20.28 1.74
C PRO A 111 -21.56 19.14 0.97
N PRO A 112 -22.42 19.46 -0.01
CA PRO A 112 -23.17 18.44 -0.75
C PRO A 112 -22.18 17.48 -1.42
N GLN A 113 -22.10 16.27 -0.88
CA GLN A 113 -21.34 15.19 -1.48
C GLN A 113 -22.04 14.87 -2.80
N LYS A 114 -21.36 15.17 -3.92
CA LYS A 114 -21.84 14.83 -5.26
C LYS A 114 -21.85 13.30 -5.33
N GLY A 115 -22.99 12.69 -5.01
CA GLY A 115 -23.18 11.26 -4.75
C GLY A 115 -23.14 10.38 -6.00
N GLY A 116 -22.10 10.52 -6.82
CA GLY A 116 -21.78 9.60 -7.90
C GLY A 116 -20.47 8.88 -7.59
N LEU A 117 -20.44 7.56 -7.77
CA LEU A 117 -19.17 6.83 -7.81
C LEU A 117 -18.28 7.49 -8.89
N PRO A 118 -17.06 7.92 -8.58
CA PRO A 118 -16.19 8.56 -9.56
C PRO A 118 -15.99 7.62 -10.75
N SER A 119 -16.05 8.17 -11.97
CA SER A 119 -15.82 7.37 -13.17
C SER A 119 -14.34 6.96 -13.26
N PRO A 120 -13.98 5.88 -13.97
CA PRO A 120 -12.58 5.51 -14.19
C PRO A 120 -11.75 6.63 -14.83
N SER A 121 -12.38 7.47 -15.66
CA SER A 121 -11.74 8.67 -16.22
C SER A 121 -11.44 9.74 -15.16
N ASP A 122 -12.33 9.95 -14.19
CA ASP A 122 -12.12 10.91 -13.10
C ASP A 122 -10.99 10.43 -12.18
N MET A 123 -10.92 9.12 -11.93
CA MET A 123 -9.82 8.50 -11.17
C MET A 123 -8.47 8.70 -11.89
N PHE A 124 -8.44 8.49 -13.21
CA PHE A 124 -7.24 8.72 -14.01
C PHE A 124 -6.84 10.19 -14.07
N ALA A 125 -7.81 11.09 -14.25
CA ALA A 125 -7.59 12.54 -14.21
C ALA A 125 -7.03 12.97 -12.83
N LEU A 126 -7.56 12.41 -11.74
CA LEU A 126 -7.05 12.66 -10.39
C LEU A 126 -5.60 12.22 -10.25
N LEU A 127 -5.25 11.00 -10.66
CA LEU A 127 -3.87 10.50 -10.59
C LEU A 127 -2.89 11.29 -11.46
N THR A 128 -3.35 11.86 -12.57
CA THR A 128 -2.51 12.64 -13.49
C THR A 128 -2.53 14.14 -13.22
N SER A 129 -3.32 14.59 -12.23
CA SER A 129 -3.53 16.01 -11.88
C SER A 129 -2.26 16.71 -11.40
N SER A 130 -1.33 16.00 -10.78
CA SER A 130 -0.09 16.55 -10.27
C SER A 130 1.09 15.62 -10.49
N LEU A 131 2.29 16.21 -10.59
CA LEU A 131 3.54 15.46 -10.68
C LEU A 131 3.75 14.54 -9.47
N ALA A 132 3.29 14.95 -8.29
CA ALA A 132 3.38 14.15 -7.07
C ALA A 132 2.48 12.91 -7.15
N LEU A 133 1.23 13.04 -7.58
CA LEU A 133 0.30 11.91 -7.70
C LEU A 133 0.69 10.95 -8.83
N SER A 134 1.01 11.47 -10.01
CA SER A 134 1.46 10.66 -11.14
C SER A 134 2.77 9.93 -10.84
N GLY A 135 3.65 10.63 -10.13
CA GLY A 135 4.86 10.07 -9.58
C GLY A 135 4.61 8.94 -8.58
N ALA A 136 3.72 9.16 -7.60
CA ALA A 136 3.34 8.15 -6.61
C ALA A 136 2.67 6.92 -7.26
N ALA A 137 1.83 7.12 -8.27
CA ALA A 137 1.23 6.05 -9.06
C ALA A 137 2.32 5.19 -9.76
N THR A 138 3.27 5.86 -10.42
CA THR A 138 4.38 5.19 -11.11
C THR A 138 5.27 4.41 -10.13
N ILE A 139 5.64 5.03 -9.00
CA ILE A 139 6.43 4.38 -7.94
C ILE A 139 5.69 3.16 -7.42
N THR A 140 4.40 3.29 -7.13
CA THR A 140 3.57 2.19 -6.61
C THR A 140 3.52 1.02 -7.59
N PHE A 141 3.32 1.30 -8.88
CA PHE A 141 3.27 0.26 -9.90
C PHE A 141 4.57 -0.54 -9.97
N PHE A 142 5.71 0.14 -10.16
CA PHE A 142 7.00 -0.52 -10.34
C PHE A 142 7.50 -1.20 -9.05
N TYR A 143 7.27 -0.58 -7.89
CA TYR A 143 7.59 -1.19 -6.61
C TYR A 143 6.76 -2.46 -6.38
N SER A 144 5.44 -2.41 -6.60
CA SER A 144 4.56 -3.57 -6.42
C SER A 144 4.90 -4.69 -7.41
N LEU A 145 5.22 -4.35 -8.66
CA LEU A 145 5.65 -5.30 -9.67
C LEU A 145 6.96 -6.02 -9.27
N GLY A 146 7.96 -5.25 -8.81
CA GLY A 146 9.24 -5.79 -8.35
C GLY A 146 9.12 -6.62 -7.08
N GLU A 147 8.36 -6.16 -6.09
CA GLU A 147 8.13 -6.88 -4.84
C GLU A 147 7.49 -8.25 -5.07
N HIS A 148 6.41 -8.30 -5.85
CA HIS A 148 5.72 -9.56 -6.15
C HIS A 148 6.55 -10.46 -7.07
N GLY A 149 7.37 -9.87 -7.96
CA GLY A 149 8.37 -10.59 -8.74
C GLY A 149 9.41 -11.30 -7.88
N LEU A 150 9.98 -10.58 -6.90
CA LEU A 150 10.87 -11.16 -5.89
C LEU A 150 10.16 -12.28 -5.13
N GLN A 151 8.97 -12.02 -4.57
CA GLN A 151 8.28 -12.98 -3.72
C GLN A 151 7.97 -14.29 -4.45
N THR A 152 7.61 -14.20 -5.73
CA THR A 152 7.32 -15.36 -6.58
C THR A 152 8.57 -16.17 -6.89
N ALA A 153 9.69 -15.51 -7.21
CA ALA A 153 10.93 -16.18 -7.59
C ALA A 153 11.73 -16.72 -6.38
N LEU A 154 11.62 -16.07 -5.22
CA LEU A 154 12.53 -16.25 -4.08
C LEU A 154 12.62 -17.70 -3.60
N MET A 155 11.49 -18.37 -3.36
CA MET A 155 11.51 -19.73 -2.81
C MET A 155 12.13 -20.73 -3.78
N TYR A 156 11.81 -20.63 -5.07
CA TYR A 156 12.36 -21.51 -6.10
C TYR A 156 13.86 -21.26 -6.29
N TYR A 157 14.27 -19.99 -6.34
CA TYR A 157 15.66 -19.59 -6.46
C TYR A 157 16.51 -20.09 -5.30
N LEU A 158 16.12 -19.81 -4.05
CA LEU A 158 16.92 -20.21 -2.88
C LEU A 158 17.00 -21.72 -2.73
N LYS A 159 15.94 -22.45 -3.10
CA LYS A 159 15.98 -23.91 -3.15
C LYS A 159 16.94 -24.42 -4.23
N ALA A 160 16.90 -23.87 -5.44
CA ALA A 160 17.74 -24.31 -6.55
C ALA A 160 19.22 -23.90 -6.43
N GLN A 161 19.49 -22.79 -5.75
CA GLN A 161 20.85 -22.26 -5.56
C GLN A 161 21.53 -22.81 -4.30
N PHE A 162 20.79 -22.92 -3.19
CA PHE A 162 21.37 -23.23 -1.87
C PHE A 162 20.76 -24.45 -1.19
N GLY A 163 19.74 -25.09 -1.77
CA GLY A 163 19.09 -26.26 -1.18
C GLY A 163 18.28 -25.96 0.07
N TYR A 164 17.78 -24.72 0.24
CA TYR A 164 17.02 -24.32 1.43
C TYR A 164 15.87 -25.30 1.72
N SER A 165 15.81 -25.78 2.97
CA SER A 165 14.70 -26.58 3.47
C SER A 165 13.63 -25.69 4.12
N LYS A 166 12.56 -26.33 4.62
CA LYS A 166 11.45 -25.63 5.29
C LYS A 166 11.93 -24.77 6.47
N ASP A 167 12.89 -25.25 7.26
CA ASP A 167 13.38 -24.54 8.43
C ASP A 167 14.08 -23.23 8.06
N GLU A 168 14.76 -23.20 6.93
CA GLU A 168 15.56 -22.04 6.54
C GLU A 168 14.73 -20.99 5.85
N PHE A 169 13.70 -21.41 5.10
CA PHE A 169 12.63 -20.51 4.71
C PHE A 169 11.91 -19.91 5.92
N ALA A 170 11.61 -20.71 6.95
CA ALA A 170 10.96 -20.22 8.16
C ALA A 170 11.85 -19.21 8.91
N ASN A 171 13.14 -19.52 9.09
CA ASN A 171 14.10 -18.60 9.70
C ASN A 171 14.19 -17.29 8.92
N LEU A 172 14.28 -17.35 7.60
CA LEU A 172 14.36 -16.17 6.74
C LEU A 172 13.10 -15.30 6.85
N LEU A 173 11.91 -15.90 6.75
CA LEU A 173 10.64 -15.18 6.92
C LEU A 173 10.51 -14.56 8.31
N LEU A 174 10.99 -15.25 9.35
CA LEU A 174 10.96 -14.74 10.72
C LEU A 174 11.86 -13.51 10.87
N ILE A 175 13.07 -13.52 10.28
CA ILE A 175 13.97 -12.35 10.26
C ILE A 175 13.33 -11.20 9.49
N VAL A 176 12.81 -11.44 8.30
CA VAL A 176 12.11 -10.43 7.47
C VAL A 176 10.93 -9.82 8.23
N GLY A 177 10.11 -10.66 8.87
CA GLY A 177 8.96 -10.23 9.65
C GLY A 177 9.37 -9.43 10.89
N ALA A 178 10.39 -9.89 11.62
CA ALA A 178 10.91 -9.19 12.80
C ALA A 178 11.52 -7.83 12.44
N ALA A 179 12.28 -7.77 11.33
CA ALA A 179 12.79 -6.53 10.75
C ALA A 179 11.67 -5.57 10.37
N GLY A 180 10.63 -6.06 9.69
CA GLY A 180 9.46 -5.26 9.33
C GLY A 180 8.70 -4.74 10.55
N MET A 181 8.49 -5.59 11.56
CA MET A 181 7.85 -5.21 12.82
C MET A 181 8.65 -4.15 13.56
N LEU A 182 9.96 -4.33 13.71
CA LEU A 182 10.85 -3.36 14.34
C LEU A 182 10.82 -2.02 13.60
N SER A 183 10.88 -2.07 12.28
CA SER A 183 10.80 -0.88 11.44
C SER A 183 9.50 -0.12 11.65
N GLN A 184 8.35 -0.80 11.62
CA GLN A 184 7.06 -0.14 11.70
C GLN A 184 6.68 0.36 13.11
N LEU A 185 7.05 -0.39 14.15
CA LEU A 185 6.68 -0.06 15.53
C LEU A 185 7.65 0.92 16.19
N ILE A 186 8.93 0.91 15.80
CA ILE A 186 9.98 1.70 16.46
C ILE A 186 10.60 2.70 15.50
N VAL A 187 11.14 2.24 14.37
CA VAL A 187 11.97 3.10 13.51
C VAL A 187 11.13 4.16 12.78
N MET A 188 10.00 3.78 12.19
CA MET A 188 9.13 4.66 11.42
C MET A 188 8.54 5.80 12.27
N PRO A 189 7.97 5.55 13.48
CA PRO A 189 7.45 6.64 14.33
C PRO A 189 8.53 7.62 14.80
N ILE A 190 9.78 7.16 15.01
CA ILE A 190 10.90 8.01 15.40
C ILE A 190 11.40 8.84 14.20
N LEU A 191 11.54 8.21 13.04
CA LEU A 191 12.24 8.80 11.89
C LEU A 191 11.32 9.67 11.02
N ALA A 192 10.02 9.37 10.96
CA ALA A 192 9.03 10.16 10.22
C ALA A 192 8.96 11.65 10.60
N PRO A 193 8.89 12.04 11.88
CA PRO A 193 8.88 13.46 12.23
C PRO A 193 10.22 14.17 11.99
N ILE A 194 11.33 13.43 11.84
CA ILE A 194 12.69 13.98 11.69
C ILE A 194 13.04 14.18 10.22
N LEU A 195 12.85 13.15 9.38
CA LEU A 195 13.29 13.15 7.98
C LEU A 195 12.20 13.58 6.99
N GLY A 196 10.92 13.49 7.39
CA GLY A 196 9.81 13.67 6.47
C GLY A 196 9.62 12.48 5.51
N GLU A 197 8.46 12.41 4.88
CA GLU A 197 8.01 11.21 4.16
C GLU A 197 8.68 11.04 2.79
N GLU A 198 9.06 12.13 2.13
CA GLU A 198 9.78 12.07 0.86
C GLU A 198 11.18 11.46 1.02
N ILE A 199 11.89 11.81 2.08
CA ILE A 199 13.21 11.25 2.39
C ILE A 199 13.06 9.79 2.82
N LEU A 200 12.08 9.49 3.67
CA LEU A 200 11.79 8.11 4.07
C LEU A 200 11.45 7.21 2.89
N LEU A 201 10.70 7.71 1.90
CA LEU A 201 10.41 6.98 0.68
C LEU A 201 11.69 6.64 -0.09
N ILE A 202 12.60 7.61 -0.25
CA ILE A 202 13.88 7.42 -0.94
C ILE A 202 14.77 6.42 -0.18
N VAL A 203 14.88 6.56 1.15
CA VAL A 203 15.65 5.64 2.00
C VAL A 203 15.08 4.23 1.92
N GLY A 204 13.75 4.09 1.96
CA GLY A 204 13.09 2.79 1.86
C GLY A 204 13.27 2.14 0.49
N LEU A 205 13.12 2.91 -0.59
CA LEU A 205 13.36 2.41 -1.95
C LEU A 205 14.82 2.03 -2.17
N LEU A 206 15.77 2.78 -1.62
CA LEU A 206 17.19 2.43 -1.66
C LEU A 206 17.46 1.11 -0.92
N GLY A 207 16.95 0.97 0.31
CA GLY A 207 17.03 -0.27 1.06
C GLY A 207 16.37 -1.44 0.34
N GLY A 208 15.23 -1.22 -0.30
CA GLY A 208 14.55 -2.19 -1.16
C GLY A 208 15.38 -2.60 -2.38
N CYS A 209 16.03 -1.64 -3.06
CA CYS A 209 16.95 -1.95 -4.16
C CYS A 209 18.11 -2.82 -3.65
N THR A 210 18.79 -2.39 -2.59
CA THR A 210 19.92 -3.14 -2.01
C THR A 210 19.50 -4.55 -1.62
N HIS A 211 18.34 -4.70 -0.97
CA HIS A 211 17.75 -5.99 -0.60
C HIS A 211 17.54 -6.92 -1.80
N VAL A 212 16.86 -6.44 -2.85
CA VAL A 212 16.53 -7.27 -4.01
C VAL A 212 17.78 -7.62 -4.82
N PHE A 213 18.69 -6.67 -5.02
CA PHE A 213 19.95 -6.92 -5.74
C PHE A 213 20.86 -7.90 -4.99
N LEU A 214 21.03 -7.75 -3.67
CA LEU A 214 21.80 -8.69 -2.85
C LEU A 214 21.21 -10.10 -2.90
N TYR A 215 19.87 -10.24 -2.94
CA TYR A 215 19.23 -11.53 -3.16
C TYR A 215 19.54 -12.11 -4.54
N GLY A 216 19.40 -11.31 -5.60
CA GLY A 216 19.61 -11.78 -6.96
C GLY A 216 21.05 -12.24 -7.23
N ILE A 217 22.05 -11.61 -6.60
CA ILE A 217 23.47 -11.97 -6.78
C ILE A 217 24.01 -12.92 -5.71
N ALA A 218 23.15 -13.46 -4.83
CA ALA A 218 23.61 -14.16 -3.64
C ALA A 218 24.63 -15.27 -4.00
N TRP A 219 25.87 -15.08 -3.54
CA TRP A 219 26.99 -15.98 -3.81
C TRP A 219 27.20 -17.00 -2.69
N SER A 220 26.60 -16.78 -1.53
CA SER A 220 26.76 -17.62 -0.35
C SER A 220 25.46 -17.72 0.45
N TYR A 221 25.37 -18.79 1.22
CA TYR A 221 24.18 -19.17 1.99
C TYR A 221 23.74 -18.11 3.00
N TRP A 222 24.67 -17.32 3.55
CA TRP A 222 24.37 -16.27 4.55
C TRP A 222 23.86 -14.96 3.94
N VAL A 223 24.10 -14.72 2.64
CA VAL A 223 23.78 -13.46 1.96
C VAL A 223 22.27 -13.17 1.97
N PRO A 224 21.38 -14.14 1.71
CA PRO A 224 19.93 -14.01 1.97
C PRO A 224 19.57 -13.41 3.32
N TYR A 225 20.15 -13.93 4.40
CA TYR A 225 19.86 -13.49 5.77
C TYR A 225 20.41 -12.09 6.05
N PHE A 226 21.60 -11.77 5.52
CA PHE A 226 22.14 -10.41 5.60
C PHE A 226 21.29 -9.41 4.81
N SER A 227 20.85 -9.79 3.60
CA SER A 227 19.96 -8.98 2.78
C SER A 227 18.67 -8.64 3.54
N ALA A 228 18.09 -9.61 4.26
CA ALA A 228 16.88 -9.41 5.05
C ALA A 228 16.98 -8.27 6.09
N ALA A 229 18.19 -7.88 6.53
CA ALA A 229 18.36 -6.71 7.42
C ALA A 229 17.91 -5.39 6.76
N PHE A 230 18.02 -5.28 5.42
CA PHE A 230 17.57 -4.10 4.68
C PHE A 230 16.05 -3.96 4.60
N VAL A 231 15.30 -4.99 5.00
CA VAL A 231 13.83 -4.91 5.15
C VAL A 231 13.44 -3.85 6.17
N ILE A 232 14.29 -3.60 7.18
CA ILE A 232 14.05 -2.50 8.13
C ILE A 232 13.87 -1.17 7.40
N LEU A 233 14.61 -0.93 6.32
CA LEU A 233 14.49 0.29 5.54
C LEU A 233 13.34 0.19 4.53
N SER A 234 13.24 -0.91 3.79
CA SER A 234 12.22 -1.05 2.73
C SER A 234 10.78 -0.99 3.25
N ALA A 235 10.57 -1.35 4.51
CA ALA A 235 9.26 -1.24 5.17
C ALA A 235 8.69 0.20 5.17
N PHE A 236 9.52 1.25 5.01
CA PHE A 236 9.03 2.62 4.95
C PHE A 236 8.27 2.97 3.66
N VAL A 237 8.42 2.18 2.58
CA VAL A 237 7.91 2.53 1.25
C VAL A 237 6.39 2.70 1.26
N HIS A 238 5.64 1.69 1.72
CA HIS A 238 4.18 1.74 1.76
C HIS A 238 3.60 2.91 2.58
N PRO A 239 3.98 3.12 3.86
CA PRO A 239 3.42 4.23 4.64
C PRO A 239 3.84 5.59 4.06
N SER A 240 5.02 5.70 3.46
CA SER A 240 5.50 6.95 2.84
C SER A 240 4.72 7.29 1.56
N ILE A 241 4.46 6.31 0.67
CA ILE A 241 3.61 6.51 -0.52
C ILE A 241 2.22 6.96 -0.09
N ARG A 242 1.59 6.22 0.84
CA ARG A 242 0.21 6.52 1.28
C ARG A 242 0.11 7.90 1.92
N THR A 243 1.09 8.27 2.76
CA THR A 243 1.13 9.59 3.38
C THR A 243 1.37 10.69 2.35
N ASN A 244 2.31 10.51 1.41
CA ASN A 244 2.59 11.48 0.36
C ASN A 244 1.34 11.76 -0.49
N VAL A 245 0.66 10.70 -0.96
CA VAL A 245 -0.59 10.84 -1.73
C VAL A 245 -1.65 11.57 -0.91
N SER A 246 -1.83 11.21 0.36
CA SER A 246 -2.84 11.84 1.22
C SER A 246 -2.60 13.33 1.51
N LYS A 247 -1.37 13.83 1.35
CA LYS A 247 -1.01 15.25 1.52
C LYS A 247 -1.21 16.06 0.24
N ASN A 248 -1.23 15.40 -0.92
CA ASN A 248 -1.33 16.04 -2.24
C ASN A 248 -2.76 16.02 -2.80
N VAL A 249 -3.75 15.60 -2.02
CA VAL A 249 -5.17 15.59 -2.39
C VAL A 249 -6.03 16.22 -1.30
N ALA A 250 -7.18 16.76 -1.68
CA ALA A 250 -8.14 17.31 -0.73
C ALA A 250 -8.77 16.20 0.13
N SER A 251 -9.26 16.54 1.33
CA SER A 251 -9.82 15.56 2.29
C SER A 251 -10.98 14.75 1.71
N ASN A 252 -11.82 15.35 0.88
CA ASN A 252 -12.92 14.68 0.18
C ASN A 252 -12.46 13.71 -0.94
N GLU A 253 -11.20 13.77 -1.35
CA GLU A 253 -10.64 12.94 -2.42
C GLU A 253 -9.66 11.88 -1.89
N GLN A 254 -9.33 11.89 -0.59
CA GLN A 254 -8.36 10.97 0.01
C GLN A 254 -8.75 9.50 -0.20
N GLY A 255 -10.02 9.14 0.04
CA GLY A 255 -10.51 7.79 -0.19
C GLY A 255 -10.36 7.33 -1.64
N ILE A 256 -10.68 8.22 -2.60
CA ILE A 256 -10.56 7.94 -4.04
C ILE A 256 -9.10 7.74 -4.42
N ALA A 257 -8.21 8.64 -4.00
CA ALA A 257 -6.79 8.57 -4.31
C ALA A 257 -6.12 7.31 -3.71
N GLN A 258 -6.43 6.97 -2.46
CA GLN A 258 -5.92 5.74 -1.82
C GLN A 258 -6.48 4.47 -2.48
N GLY A 259 -7.74 4.50 -2.92
CA GLY A 259 -8.35 3.44 -3.73
C GLY A 259 -7.60 3.24 -5.05
N CYS A 260 -7.28 4.33 -5.75
CA CYS A 260 -6.52 4.30 -7.01
C CYS A 260 -5.12 3.71 -6.83
N ILE A 261 -4.38 4.16 -5.80
CA ILE A 261 -3.04 3.62 -5.47
C ILE A 261 -3.12 2.13 -5.12
N SER A 262 -4.14 1.72 -4.38
CA SER A 262 -4.35 0.30 -4.07
C SER A 262 -4.64 -0.51 -5.33
N GLY A 263 -5.47 0.01 -6.25
CA GLY A 263 -5.74 -0.62 -7.54
C GLY A 263 -4.50 -0.78 -8.41
N ILE A 264 -3.64 0.24 -8.47
CA ILE A 264 -2.35 0.18 -9.18
C ILE A 264 -1.44 -0.89 -8.58
N SER A 265 -1.33 -0.95 -7.25
CA SER A 265 -0.57 -1.99 -6.57
C SER A 265 -1.13 -3.38 -6.88
N SER A 266 -2.45 -3.56 -6.84
CA SER A 266 -3.09 -4.83 -7.22
C SER A 266 -2.78 -5.22 -8.66
N PHE A 267 -2.81 -4.28 -9.60
CA PHE A 267 -2.43 -4.55 -10.99
C PHE A 267 -0.96 -5.00 -11.10
N GLY A 268 -0.04 -4.32 -10.42
CA GLY A 268 1.37 -4.74 -10.33
C GLY A 268 1.54 -6.12 -9.70
N SER A 269 0.74 -6.44 -8.66
CA SER A 269 0.78 -7.76 -7.99
C SER A 269 0.30 -8.91 -8.88
N ILE A 270 -0.59 -8.65 -9.84
CA ILE A 270 -1.03 -9.65 -10.83
C ILE A 270 0.05 -9.84 -11.88
N LEU A 271 0.64 -8.75 -12.37
CA LEU A 271 1.68 -8.81 -13.40
C LEU A 271 2.98 -9.44 -12.89
N GLY A 272 3.31 -9.28 -11.60
CA GLY A 272 4.52 -9.84 -11.00
C GLY A 272 4.67 -11.34 -11.28
N PRO A 273 3.79 -12.20 -10.76
CA PRO A 273 3.85 -13.63 -11.03
C PRO A 273 3.73 -13.97 -12.53
N LEU A 274 2.91 -13.24 -13.31
CA LEU A 274 2.76 -13.52 -14.74
C LEU A 274 4.07 -13.33 -15.53
N ILE A 275 4.89 -12.35 -15.15
CA ILE A 275 6.18 -12.07 -15.81
C ILE A 275 7.30 -12.91 -15.20
N PHE A 276 7.40 -12.93 -13.87
CA PHE A 276 8.55 -13.48 -13.16
C PHE A 276 8.47 -15.00 -12.94
N THR A 277 7.28 -15.62 -12.92
CA THR A 277 7.17 -17.09 -12.84
C THR A 277 7.79 -17.78 -14.05
N PRO A 278 7.38 -17.50 -15.30
CA PRO A 278 7.99 -18.17 -16.46
C PRO A 278 9.47 -17.82 -16.62
N LEU A 279 9.87 -16.58 -16.28
CA LEU A 279 11.26 -16.17 -16.30
C LEU A 279 12.11 -16.98 -15.30
N THR A 280 11.60 -17.16 -14.08
CA THR A 280 12.27 -18.00 -13.06
C THR A 280 12.33 -19.45 -13.52
N ALA A 281 11.25 -19.99 -14.09
CA ALA A 281 11.23 -21.36 -14.58
C ALA A 281 12.27 -21.59 -15.68
N TRP A 282 12.46 -20.63 -16.59
CA TRP A 282 13.44 -20.74 -17.68
C TRP A 282 14.88 -20.74 -17.15
N PHE A 283 15.21 -19.81 -16.23
CA PHE A 283 16.55 -19.71 -15.62
C PHE A 283 16.85 -20.77 -14.55
N LEU A 284 15.88 -21.61 -14.21
CA LEU A 284 16.08 -22.79 -13.35
C LEU A 284 16.02 -24.11 -14.13
N SER A 285 15.76 -24.06 -15.44
CA SER A 285 15.67 -25.23 -16.31
C SER A 285 17.04 -25.63 -16.90
N GLU A 286 17.12 -26.83 -17.48
CA GLU A 286 18.32 -27.30 -18.17
C GLU A 286 18.63 -26.53 -19.47
N THR A 287 17.68 -25.74 -19.98
CA THR A 287 17.80 -24.92 -21.20
C THR A 287 18.08 -23.44 -20.89
N GLU A 288 18.75 -23.16 -19.76
CA GLU A 288 19.08 -21.80 -19.37
C GLU A 288 19.98 -21.11 -20.41
N PRO A 289 19.71 -19.84 -20.78
CA PRO A 289 20.50 -19.12 -21.78
C PRO A 289 21.91 -18.76 -21.27
N PHE A 290 22.06 -18.59 -19.96
CA PHE A 290 23.33 -18.43 -19.27
C PHE A 290 23.17 -18.84 -17.80
N ASN A 291 24.26 -19.31 -17.17
CA ASN A 291 24.24 -19.82 -15.80
C ASN A 291 24.12 -18.68 -14.78
N PHE A 292 22.89 -18.26 -14.52
CA PHE A 292 22.58 -17.26 -13.52
C PHE A 292 21.15 -17.39 -12.98
N LYS A 293 20.98 -18.32 -12.04
CA LYS A 293 19.68 -18.66 -11.44
C LYS A 293 18.93 -17.48 -10.79
N GLY A 294 19.66 -16.44 -10.37
CA GLY A 294 19.11 -15.23 -9.74
C GLY A 294 18.60 -14.17 -10.71
N PHE A 295 18.63 -14.43 -12.02
CA PHE A 295 18.29 -13.43 -13.05
C PHE A 295 16.90 -12.82 -12.89
N SER A 296 15.89 -13.65 -12.64
CA SER A 296 14.51 -13.20 -12.45
C SER A 296 14.39 -12.21 -11.29
N ILE A 297 15.13 -12.45 -10.19
CA ILE A 297 15.20 -11.55 -9.04
C ILE A 297 15.93 -10.25 -9.39
N LEU A 298 16.99 -10.29 -10.20
CA LEU A 298 17.64 -9.07 -10.71
C LEU A 298 16.67 -8.22 -11.53
N CYS A 299 15.87 -8.82 -12.41
CA CYS A 299 14.84 -8.12 -13.17
C CYS A 299 13.81 -7.43 -12.25
N ALA A 300 13.40 -8.10 -11.16
CA ALA A 300 12.55 -7.49 -10.13
C ALA A 300 13.27 -6.33 -9.39
N GLY A 301 14.58 -6.44 -9.19
CA GLY A 301 15.44 -5.37 -8.67
C GLY A 301 15.44 -4.13 -9.57
N PHE A 302 15.49 -4.31 -10.89
CA PHE A 302 15.37 -3.20 -11.84
C PHE A 302 14.02 -2.49 -11.79
N CYS A 303 12.90 -3.21 -11.58
CA CYS A 303 11.61 -2.57 -11.33
C CYS A 303 11.67 -1.68 -10.08
N THR A 304 12.25 -2.17 -8.99
CA THR A 304 12.44 -1.39 -7.75
C THR A 304 13.37 -0.20 -7.97
N LEU A 305 14.41 -0.35 -8.79
CA LEU A 305 15.33 0.73 -9.16
C LEU A 305 14.64 1.83 -9.96
N ILE A 306 13.73 1.49 -10.87
CA ILE A 306 12.91 2.48 -11.59
C ILE A 306 12.09 3.29 -10.58
N ALA A 307 11.43 2.63 -9.63
CA ALA A 307 10.68 3.33 -8.57
C ALA A 307 11.58 4.28 -7.76
N PHE A 308 12.80 3.84 -7.40
CA PHE A 308 13.80 4.67 -6.72
C PHE A 308 14.20 5.91 -7.55
N ILE A 309 14.53 5.73 -8.83
CA ILE A 309 14.92 6.82 -9.74
C ILE A 309 13.78 7.84 -9.89
N VAL A 310 12.55 7.36 -10.07
CA VAL A 310 11.36 8.23 -10.17
C VAL A 310 11.17 9.04 -8.89
N SER A 311 11.30 8.42 -7.71
CA SER A 311 11.22 9.10 -6.41
C SER A 311 12.26 10.22 -6.27
N MET A 312 13.51 9.96 -6.67
CA MET A 312 14.59 10.96 -6.69
C MET A 312 14.28 12.14 -7.61
N ARG A 313 13.73 11.87 -8.81
CA ARG A 313 13.39 12.90 -9.80
C ARG A 313 12.27 13.81 -9.32
N ILE A 314 11.21 13.26 -8.72
CA ILE A 314 10.07 14.04 -8.20
C ILE A 314 10.54 15.01 -7.10
N ARG A 315 11.33 14.51 -6.15
CA ARG A 315 11.89 15.35 -5.08
C ARG A 315 12.77 16.47 -5.64
N GLY A 316 13.62 16.16 -6.62
CA GLY A 316 14.46 17.15 -7.28
C GLY A 316 13.64 18.25 -7.98
N ALA A 317 12.53 17.88 -8.63
CA ALA A 317 11.62 18.81 -9.28
C ALA A 317 10.90 19.73 -8.27
N GLN A 318 10.42 19.19 -7.15
CA GLN A 318 9.75 19.96 -6.10
C GLN A 318 10.70 20.94 -5.39
N SER A 319 11.92 20.50 -5.08
CA SER A 319 12.94 21.37 -4.48
C SER A 319 13.32 22.53 -5.40
N SER A 320 13.42 22.28 -6.71
CA SER A 320 13.73 23.30 -7.71
C SER A 320 12.60 24.32 -7.89
N ALA A 321 11.34 23.89 -7.83
CA ALA A 321 10.17 24.76 -7.90
C ALA A 321 10.08 25.69 -6.68
N CYS A 322 10.30 25.15 -5.47
CA CYS A 322 10.31 25.94 -4.23
C CYS A 322 11.41 27.01 -4.23
N LYS A 323 12.62 26.66 -4.71
CA LYS A 323 13.72 27.63 -4.80
C LYS A 323 13.41 28.79 -5.76
N LYS A 324 12.71 28.52 -6.87
CA LYS A 324 12.28 29.56 -7.82
C LYS A 324 11.24 30.51 -7.23
N SER A 325 10.27 29.98 -6.46
CA SER A 325 9.24 30.82 -5.84
C SER A 325 9.81 31.71 -4.73
N THR A 326 10.77 31.22 -3.93
CA THR A 326 11.44 32.03 -2.90
C THR A 326 12.23 33.18 -3.51
N VAL A 327 12.97 32.93 -4.61
CA VAL A 327 13.73 33.98 -5.30
C VAL A 327 12.80 35.04 -5.91
N GLN A 328 11.65 34.66 -6.47
CA GLN A 328 10.67 35.62 -6.99
C GLN A 328 10.02 36.46 -5.89
N HIS A 329 9.82 35.91 -4.70
CA HIS A 329 9.21 36.62 -3.57
C HIS A 329 10.19 37.54 -2.83
N GLU A 330 11.50 37.31 -2.98
CA GLU A 330 12.58 38.18 -2.46
C GLU A 330 12.93 39.32 -3.42
N GLN A 331 12.49 39.23 -4.68
CA GLN A 331 12.69 40.24 -5.73
C GLN A 331 11.47 41.16 -5.95
N ALA A 332 10.35 40.92 -5.24
CA ALA A 332 9.11 41.72 -5.30
C ALA A 332 8.93 42.52 -4.01
#